data_AF-A0AAV8VCT5-F1
#
_entry.id   AF-A0AAV8VCT5-F1
#
_cell.length_a   1.000
_cell.length_b   1.000
_cell.length_c   1.000
_cell.angle_alpha   90.00
_cell.angle_beta   90.00
_cell.angle_gamma   90.00
#
_symmetry.space_group_name_H-M   'P 1'
#
loop_
_entity.id
_entity.type
_entity.pdbx_description
1 polymer ?
#
loop_
_entity_poly.entity_id
_entity_poly.type
_entity_poly.pdbx_seq_one_letter_code
_entity_poly.pdbx_strand_id
1 'polypeptide(L)'
;MLPALRVVTFINKGSKQSSSLWSKYSMLRSTIKLKGVDISQFASRIPYLKRQEDGYKAKKSLTLTHKNIEDFLIKSDNAHHLLNKVILLFGVFGACRRQELATLLTINVRLW
;
A
#
# COMPACT_ATOMS: atom_id res chain seq x y z
N MET A 1 29.13 -21.38 -8.78
CA MET A 1 27.78 -21.98 -8.70
C MET A 1 26.94 -21.53 -7.48
N LEU A 2 27.45 -20.68 -6.57
CA LEU A 2 26.78 -20.26 -5.32
C LEU A 2 25.95 -18.94 -5.31
N PRO A 3 26.09 -17.96 -6.23
CA PRO A 3 25.33 -16.71 -6.12
C PRO A 3 23.87 -16.83 -6.57
N ALA A 4 23.54 -17.77 -7.46
CA ALA A 4 22.18 -17.95 -7.98
C ALA A 4 21.21 -18.50 -6.92
N LEU A 5 21.64 -19.47 -6.13
CA LEU A 5 20.82 -20.08 -5.08
C LEU A 5 20.45 -19.10 -3.96
N ARG A 6 21.33 -18.15 -3.63
CA ARG A 6 21.11 -17.17 -2.55
C ARG A 6 20.05 -16.13 -2.90
N VAL A 7 19.88 -15.81 -4.19
CA VAL A 7 18.83 -14.88 -4.63
C VAL A 7 17.47 -15.57 -4.70
N VAL A 8 17.43 -16.85 -5.06
CA VAL A 8 16.19 -17.64 -5.08
C VAL A 8 15.65 -17.88 -3.67
N THR A 9 16.51 -18.14 -2.69
CA THR A 9 16.08 -18.35 -1.29
C THR A 9 15.54 -17.08 -0.60
N PHE A 10 15.99 -15.88 -1.00
CA PHE A 10 15.44 -14.63 -0.45
C PHE A 10 13.96 -14.39 -0.84
N ILE A 11 13.55 -14.91 -1.99
CA ILE A 11 12.17 -14.82 -2.50
C ILE A 11 11.27 -15.88 -1.84
N ASN A 12 11.82 -17.04 -1.45
CA ASN A 12 11.07 -18.25 -1.09
C ASN A 12 10.49 -18.31 0.35
N LYS A 13 10.88 -17.42 1.28
CA LYS A 13 10.33 -17.47 2.65
C LYS A 13 8.87 -16.93 2.70
N GLY A 14 7.89 -17.82 2.55
CA GLY A 14 6.46 -17.62 2.80
C GLY A 14 5.62 -17.17 1.59
N SER A 15 4.34 -17.55 1.58
CA SER A 15 3.30 -17.13 0.62
C SER A 15 3.08 -15.61 0.66
N LYS A 16 3.98 -14.87 0.01
CA LYS A 16 3.91 -13.41 -0.07
C LYS A 16 2.94 -13.02 -1.17
N GLN A 17 2.15 -11.97 -0.92
CA GLN A 17 1.30 -11.35 -1.94
C GLN A 17 2.14 -10.97 -3.16
N SER A 18 1.61 -11.19 -4.36
CA SER A 18 2.34 -11.00 -5.61
C SER A 18 2.89 -9.56 -5.76
N SER A 19 2.14 -8.56 -5.31
CA SER A 19 2.56 -7.16 -5.23
C SER A 19 3.85 -6.96 -4.41
N SER A 20 4.05 -7.74 -3.35
CA SER A 20 5.27 -7.71 -2.54
C SER A 20 6.46 -8.37 -3.26
N LEU A 21 6.20 -9.40 -4.07
CA LEU A 21 7.24 -10.05 -4.88
C LEU A 21 7.76 -9.12 -5.98
N TRP A 22 6.86 -8.41 -6.66
CA TRP A 22 7.24 -7.38 -7.64
C TRP A 22 8.00 -6.21 -7.01
N SER A 23 7.57 -5.75 -5.84
CA SER A 23 8.27 -4.68 -5.11
C SER A 23 9.71 -5.09 -4.77
N LYS A 24 9.91 -6.33 -4.32
CA LYS A 24 11.25 -6.88 -4.04
C LYS A 24 12.07 -7.07 -5.30
N TYR A 25 11.47 -7.55 -6.38
CA TYR A 25 12.13 -7.66 -7.68
C TYR A 25 12.60 -6.29 -8.17
N SER A 26 11.75 -5.26 -8.09
CA SER A 26 12.09 -3.88 -8.47
C SER A 26 13.21 -3.29 -7.62
N MET A 27 13.20 -3.52 -6.31
CA MET A 27 14.28 -3.10 -5.40
C MET A 27 15.60 -3.81 -5.71
N LEU A 28 15.55 -5.11 -5.98
CA LEU A 28 16.73 -5.86 -6.42
C LEU A 28 17.22 -5.35 -7.77
N ARG A 29 16.29 -5.00 -8.66
CA ARG A 29 16.59 -4.46 -10.00
C ARG A 29 17.35 -3.16 -9.95
N SER A 30 16.91 -2.20 -9.13
CA SER A 30 17.63 -0.95 -8.94
C SER A 30 19.00 -1.17 -8.31
N THR A 31 19.08 -2.02 -7.28
CA THR A 31 20.33 -2.26 -6.53
C THR A 31 21.41 -2.94 -7.39
N ILE A 32 21.04 -3.93 -8.21
CA ILE A 32 21.97 -4.64 -9.08
C ILE A 32 22.40 -3.76 -10.26
N LYS A 33 21.48 -2.94 -10.79
CA LYS A 33 21.81 -1.94 -11.82
C LYS A 33 22.86 -0.94 -11.34
N LEU A 34 22.79 -0.49 -10.08
CA LEU A 34 23.82 0.37 -9.47
C LEU A 34 25.19 -0.32 -9.38
N LYS A 35 25.23 -1.66 -9.33
CA LYS A 35 26.46 -2.45 -9.32
C LYS A 35 26.97 -2.83 -10.72
N GLY A 36 26.40 -2.26 -11.78
CA GLY A 36 26.85 -2.47 -13.16
C GLY A 36 26.51 -3.85 -13.73
N VAL A 37 25.63 -4.61 -13.09
CA VAL A 37 25.19 -5.93 -13.57
C VAL A 37 23.81 -5.79 -14.19
N ASP A 38 23.61 -6.39 -15.38
CA ASP A 38 22.32 -6.36 -16.05
C ASP A 38 21.44 -7.55 -15.65
N ILE A 39 20.22 -7.25 -15.21
CA ILE A 39 19.22 -8.24 -14.81
C ILE A 39 18.50 -8.89 -15.99
N SER A 40 18.60 -8.28 -17.18
CA SER A 40 18.08 -8.84 -18.43
C SER A 40 18.60 -10.27 -18.70
N GLN A 41 19.79 -10.60 -18.18
CA GLN A 41 20.41 -11.91 -18.29
C GLN A 41 19.67 -13.03 -17.52
N PHE A 42 18.77 -12.68 -16.59
CA PHE A 42 17.97 -13.63 -15.81
C PHE A 42 16.54 -13.77 -16.36
N ALA A 43 16.43 -14.13 -17.64
CA ALA A 43 15.17 -14.26 -18.36
C ALA A 43 14.14 -15.19 -17.69
N SER A 44 14.59 -16.19 -16.90
CA SER A 44 13.72 -17.15 -16.20
C SER A 44 12.93 -16.58 -15.03
N ARG A 45 13.25 -15.37 -14.54
CA ARG A 45 12.64 -14.80 -13.32
C ARG A 45 11.32 -14.07 -13.57
N ILE A 46 11.14 -13.47 -14.74
CA ILE A 46 9.89 -12.77 -15.10
C ILE A 46 8.73 -13.77 -15.26
N PRO A 47 8.89 -14.91 -15.98
CA PRO A 47 7.86 -15.94 -16.05
C PRO A 47 7.48 -16.50 -14.68
N TYR A 48 8.46 -16.67 -13.78
CA TYR A 48 8.20 -17.09 -12.41
C TYR A 48 7.34 -16.09 -11.64
N LEU A 49 7.65 -14.79 -11.70
CA LEU A 49 6.86 -13.73 -11.06
C LEU A 49 5.43 -13.66 -11.60
N LYS A 50 5.26 -13.78 -12.92
CA LYS A 50 3.94 -13.82 -13.58
C LYS A 50 3.08 -15.01 -13.11
N ARG A 51 3.68 -16.20 -13.01
CA ARG A 51 2.97 -17.39 -12.48
C ARG A 51 2.53 -17.25 -11.02
N GLN A 52 3.22 -16.42 -10.24
CA GLN A 52 2.84 -16.11 -8.86
C GLN A 52 1.74 -15.04 -8.78
N GLU A 53 1.45 -14.34 -9.88
CA GLU A 53 0.30 -13.43 -10.00
C GLU A 53 -0.98 -14.13 -10.43
N ASP A 54 -0.89 -15.29 -11.10
CA ASP A 54 -2.05 -16.01 -11.59
C ASP A 54 -3.00 -16.35 -10.42
N GLY A 55 -4.23 -15.84 -10.49
CA GLY A 55 -5.24 -15.98 -9.45
C GLY A 55 -5.13 -15.00 -8.28
N TYR A 56 -4.15 -14.08 -8.27
CA TYR A 56 -4.06 -13.06 -7.23
C TYR A 56 -5.21 -12.05 -7.34
N LYS A 57 -6.05 -12.00 -6.31
CA LYS A 57 -7.07 -10.96 -6.13
C LYS A 57 -6.60 -9.97 -5.07
N ALA A 58 -6.41 -8.72 -5.46
CA ALA A 58 -6.03 -7.67 -4.52
C ALA A 58 -7.10 -7.53 -3.42
N LYS A 59 -6.68 -7.55 -2.15
CA LYS A 59 -7.55 -7.25 -1.01
C LYS A 59 -7.80 -5.74 -0.98
N LYS A 60 -8.87 -5.30 -1.67
CA LYS A 60 -9.33 -3.92 -1.61
C LYS A 60 -10.16 -3.70 -0.34
N SER A 61 -10.09 -2.51 0.23
CA SER A 61 -11.04 -2.07 1.26
C SER A 61 -12.44 -2.01 0.66
N LEU A 62 -13.46 -2.19 1.50
CA LEU A 62 -14.85 -1.99 1.09
C LEU A 62 -15.04 -0.53 0.63
N THR A 63 -15.90 -0.36 -0.37
CA THR A 63 -16.28 0.98 -0.84
C THR A 63 -17.16 1.65 0.20
N LEU A 64 -16.71 2.79 0.71
CA LEU A 64 -17.50 3.61 1.62
C LEU A 64 -18.51 4.44 0.80
N THR A 65 -19.81 4.26 1.06
CA THR A 65 -20.88 4.96 0.33
C THR A 65 -21.31 6.22 1.06
N HIS A 66 -21.97 7.15 0.34
CA HIS A 66 -22.52 8.38 0.92
C HIS A 66 -23.46 8.10 2.10
N LYS A 67 -24.38 7.15 1.93
CA LYS A 67 -25.33 6.76 2.98
C LYS A 67 -24.62 6.25 4.23
N ASN A 68 -23.55 5.47 4.08
CA ASN A 68 -22.77 4.99 5.23
C ASN A 68 -22.10 6.15 5.98
N ILE A 69 -21.65 7.19 5.26
CA ILE A 69 -21.04 8.39 5.85
C ILE A 69 -22.11 9.19 6.60
N GLU A 70 -23.25 9.48 5.97
CA GLU A 70 -24.35 10.21 6.59
C GLU A 70 -24.89 9.49 7.83
N ASP A 71 -25.14 8.19 7.71
CA ASP A 71 -25.61 7.37 8.83
C ASP A 71 -24.61 7.41 9.99
N PHE A 72 -23.31 7.33 9.71
CA PHE A 72 -22.29 7.44 10.75
C PHE A 72 -22.24 8.84 11.37
N LEU A 73 -22.29 9.91 10.58
CA LEU A 73 -22.23 11.28 11.09
C LEU A 73 -23.44 11.63 11.96
N ILE A 74 -24.64 11.19 11.57
CA ILE A 74 -25.89 11.53 12.24
C ILE A 74 -26.17 10.60 13.43
N LYS A 75 -26.04 9.27 13.25
CA LYS A 75 -26.54 8.29 14.22
C LYS A 75 -25.53 7.89 15.29
N SER A 76 -24.22 8.03 15.04
CA SER A 76 -23.22 7.59 16.02
C SER A 76 -23.07 8.60 17.16
N ASP A 77 -22.76 8.08 18.35
CA ASP A 77 -22.57 8.90 19.55
C ASP A 77 -21.32 9.78 19.45
N ASN A 78 -21.46 11.04 19.86
CA ASN A 78 -20.37 12.00 19.84
C ASN A 78 -19.36 11.74 20.97
N ALA A 79 -19.77 11.21 22.12
CA ALA A 79 -18.85 11.02 23.25
C ALA A 79 -17.67 10.08 22.88
N HIS A 80 -17.96 9.07 22.06
CA HIS A 80 -16.95 8.11 21.60
C HIS A 80 -16.40 8.37 20.17
N HIS A 81 -17.21 8.93 19.27
CA HIS A 81 -16.83 9.02 17.85
C HIS A 81 -16.56 10.44 17.33
N LEU A 82 -16.57 11.47 18.18
CA LEU A 82 -16.34 12.86 17.73
C LEU A 82 -15.06 13.01 16.90
N LEU A 83 -13.93 12.49 17.39
CA LEU A 83 -12.66 12.56 16.66
C LEU A 83 -12.74 11.84 15.30
N ASN A 84 -13.36 10.66 15.27
CA ASN A 84 -13.50 9.87 14.04
C ASN A 84 -14.39 10.58 13.00
N LYS A 85 -15.45 11.27 13.45
CA LYS A 85 -16.29 12.09 12.56
C LYS A 85 -15.50 13.23 11.95
N VAL A 86 -14.69 13.92 12.75
CA VAL A 86 -13.82 15.02 12.27
C VAL A 86 -12.81 14.48 11.25
N ILE A 87 -12.09 13.40 11.58
CA ILE A 87 -11.13 12.75 10.67
C ILE A 87 -11.80 12.32 9.37
N LEU A 88 -13.01 11.74 9.44
CA LEU A 88 -13.77 11.35 8.25
C LEU A 88 -14.10 12.55 7.38
N LEU A 89 -14.51 13.68 7.97
CA LEU A 89 -14.83 14.90 7.24
C LEU A 89 -13.60 15.44 6.49
N PHE A 90 -12.47 15.59 7.19
CA PHE A 90 -11.23 16.06 6.57
C PHE A 90 -10.68 15.08 5.53
N GLY A 91 -10.79 13.77 5.77
CA GLY A 91 -10.33 12.76 4.83
C GLY A 91 -11.18 12.69 3.56
N VAL A 92 -12.51 12.80 3.67
CA VAL A 92 -13.44 12.67 2.54
C VAL A 92 -13.58 13.99 1.79
N PHE A 93 -13.87 15.09 2.49
CA PHE A 93 -14.11 16.39 1.85
C PHE A 93 -12.83 17.19 1.60
N GLY A 94 -11.82 17.04 2.48
CA GLY A 94 -10.51 17.66 2.31
C GLY A 94 -9.53 16.81 1.48
N ALA A 95 -9.92 15.57 1.12
CA ALA A 95 -9.07 14.59 0.44
C ALA A 95 -7.72 14.32 1.14
N CYS A 96 -7.64 14.57 2.46
CA CYS A 96 -6.38 14.48 3.20
C CYS A 96 -5.95 13.02 3.41
N ARG A 97 -4.69 12.71 3.07
CA ARG A 97 -4.08 11.41 3.38
C ARG A 97 -3.74 11.30 4.86
N ARG A 98 -3.52 10.06 5.33
CA ARG A 98 -3.18 9.77 6.73
C ARG A 98 -2.03 10.62 7.29
N GLN A 99 -0.99 10.85 6.48
CA GLN A 99 0.15 11.65 6.92
C GLN A 99 -0.22 13.12 7.09
N GLU A 100 -1.00 13.67 6.16
CA GLU A 100 -1.44 15.07 6.18
C GLU A 100 -2.34 15.33 7.40
N LEU A 101 -3.24 14.39 7.70
CA LEU A 101 -4.08 14.42 8.90
C LEU A 101 -3.24 14.37 10.18
N ALA A 102 -2.21 13.53 10.23
CA ALA A 102 -1.34 13.39 11.41
C ALA A 102 -0.51 14.66 11.68
N THR A 103 -0.20 15.42 10.64
CA THR A 103 0.56 16.68 10.72
C THR A 103 -0.35 17.92 10.77
N LEU A 104 -1.67 17.75 10.81
CA LEU A 104 -2.62 18.86 10.79
C LEU A 104 -2.58 19.61 12.12
N LEU A 105 -2.36 20.93 12.06
CA LEU A 105 -2.36 21.81 13.21
C LEU A 105 -3.61 22.69 13.22
N THR A 106 -4.02 23.16 14.39
CA THR A 106 -5.17 24.08 14.55
C THR A 106 -5.00 25.37 13.76
N ILE A 107 -3.77 25.86 13.60
CA ILE A 107 -3.46 27.04 12.78
C ILE A 107 -3.77 26.86 11.29
N ASN A 108 -3.86 25.62 10.81
CA ASN A 108 -4.17 25.32 9.42
C ASN A 108 -5.68 25.43 9.14
N VAL A 109 -6.51 25.50 10.19
CA VAL A 109 -7.96 25.63 10.09
C VAL A 109 -8.34 27.08 10.34
N ARG A 110 -8.71 27.79 9.27
CA ARG A 110 -9.28 29.14 9.38
C ARG A 110 -10.80 29.07 9.44
N LEU A 111 -11.35 29.75 10.43
CA LEU A 111 -12.73 30.24 10.36
C LEU A 111 -12.67 31.55 9.56
N TRP A 112 -13.58 31.71 8.61
CA TRP A 112 -13.66 32.88 7.73
C TRP A 112 -13.71 34.18 8.52
#